data_AF-A0A3G3MEF3-F1
#
_entry.id   AF-A0A3G3MEF3-F1
#
_cell.length_a   1.000
_cell.length_b   1.000
_cell.length_c   1.000
_cell.angle_alpha   90.00
_cell.angle_beta   90.00
_cell.angle_gamma   90.00
#
_symmetry.space_group_name_H-M   'P 1'
#
loop_
_entity.id
_entity.type
_entity.pdbx_description
1 polymer ?
#
loop_
_entity_poly.entity_id
_entity_poly.type
_entity_poly.pdbx_seq_one_letter_code
_entity_poly.pdbx_strand_id
1 'polypeptide(L)'
;MMKMILFMIFMIPLNFMKMFWLIQFLYFLLVFLFLFEFKSLFFFFNLSYFFGMDLLSYMMILLSIWICSLMIMASEKILFLNNYMDIFMFTLNILLLSLILTFSSLNLFFFYLFFEISLIPVLLIIIGWGYQPERLEAGLYLLFYTLLFSLPMMISLFFLNKKMFSL
;
A
#
# COMPACT_ATOMS: atom_id res chain seq x y z
N MET A 1 -7.14 -6.89 11.18
CA MET A 1 -6.19 -7.02 10.03
C MET A 1 -6.65 -8.01 8.99
N MET A 2 -6.83 -9.29 9.32
CA MET A 2 -7.23 -10.30 8.32
C MET A 2 -8.50 -9.96 7.54
N LYS A 3 -9.51 -9.35 8.19
CA LYS A 3 -10.73 -8.87 7.53
C LYS A 3 -10.43 -7.86 6.41
N MET A 4 -9.54 -6.90 6.66
CA MET A 4 -9.12 -5.88 5.70
C MET A 4 -8.33 -6.50 4.54
N ILE A 5 -7.39 -7.40 4.85
CA ILE A 5 -6.59 -8.10 3.82
C ILE A 5 -7.51 -8.94 2.92
N LEU A 6 -8.46 -9.67 3.51
CA LEU A 6 -9.42 -10.48 2.77
C LEU A 6 -10.29 -9.61 1.85
N PHE A 7 -10.78 -8.47 2.35
CA PHE A 7 -11.52 -7.50 1.54
C PHE A 7 -10.70 -7.07 0.31
N MET A 8 -9.43 -6.72 0.50
CA MET A 8 -8.55 -6.29 -0.59
C MET A 8 -8.29 -7.40 -1.61
N ILE A 9 -8.16 -8.66 -1.18
CA ILE A 9 -8.01 -9.80 -2.10
C ILE A 9 -9.28 -9.97 -2.95
N PHE A 10 -10.46 -9.84 -2.35
CA PHE A 10 -11.72 -9.92 -3.09
C PHE A 10 -11.96 -8.74 -4.04
N MET A 11 -11.28 -7.60 -3.84
CA MET A 11 -11.31 -6.47 -4.76
C MET A 11 -10.50 -6.71 -6.04
N ILE A 12 -9.57 -7.67 -6.06
CA ILE A 12 -8.74 -7.98 -7.24
C ILE A 12 -9.58 -8.35 -8.48
N PRO A 13 -10.51 -9.32 -8.45
CA PRO A 13 -11.30 -9.68 -9.62
C PRO A 13 -12.22 -8.53 -10.08
N LEU A 14 -12.70 -7.70 -9.15
CA LEU A 14 -13.56 -6.56 -9.45
C LEU A 14 -12.86 -5.51 -10.32
N ASN A 15 -11.54 -5.36 -10.18
CA ASN A 15 -10.77 -4.40 -10.98
C ASN A 15 -10.78 -4.70 -12.47
N PHE A 16 -10.91 -5.97 -12.87
CA PHE A 16 -10.92 -6.36 -14.28
C PHE A 16 -12.29 -6.22 -14.94
N MET A 17 -13.34 -5.88 -14.17
CA MET A 17 -14.70 -5.72 -14.67
C MET A 17 -15.04 -4.29 -15.14
N LYS A 18 -14.05 -3.38 -15.24
CA LYS A 18 -14.21 -1.97 -15.65
C LYS A 18 -15.19 -1.15 -14.79
N MET A 19 -15.55 -1.61 -13.59
CA MET A 19 -16.53 -0.96 -12.71
C MET A 19 -15.88 0.10 -11.79
N PHE A 20 -15.35 1.17 -12.38
CA PHE A 20 -14.59 2.21 -11.65
C PHE A 20 -15.33 2.81 -10.46
N TRP A 21 -16.57 3.28 -10.65
CA TRP A 21 -17.36 3.92 -9.59
C TRP A 21 -17.70 2.98 -8.44
N LEU A 22 -17.91 1.70 -8.74
CA LEU A 22 -18.17 0.69 -7.73
C LEU A 22 -16.91 0.43 -6.89
N ILE A 23 -15.74 0.35 -7.53
CA ILE A 23 -14.45 0.22 -6.81
C ILE A 23 -14.23 1.44 -5.93
N GLN A 24 -14.50 2.66 -6.44
CA GLN A 24 -14.38 3.88 -5.64
C GLN A 24 -15.28 3.88 -4.40
N PHE A 25 -16.54 3.45 -4.56
CA PHE A 25 -17.45 3.31 -3.43
C PHE A 25 -16.95 2.30 -2.40
N LEU A 26 -16.39 1.17 -2.85
CA LEU A 26 -15.82 0.15 -1.97
C LEU A 26 -14.58 0.65 -1.22
N TYR A 27 -13.77 1.52 -1.81
CA TYR A 27 -12.67 2.20 -1.12
C TYR A 27 -13.14 3.14 -0.01
N PHE A 28 -14.18 3.94 -0.26
CA PHE A 28 -14.77 4.75 0.81
C PHE A 28 -15.39 3.88 1.91
N LEU A 29 -16.05 2.79 1.53
CA LEU A 29 -16.60 1.83 2.49
C LEU A 29 -15.49 1.23 3.38
N LEU A 30 -14.31 0.93 2.84
CA LEU A 30 -13.15 0.52 3.62
C LEU A 30 -12.72 1.56 4.66
N VAL A 31 -12.68 2.85 4.30
CA VAL A 31 -12.36 3.92 5.24
C VAL A 31 -13.37 3.91 6.40
N PHE A 32 -14.67 3.87 6.09
CA PHE A 32 -15.70 3.87 7.11
C PHE A 32 -15.61 2.65 8.02
N LEU A 33 -15.40 1.45 7.46
CA LEU A 33 -15.21 0.24 8.26
C LEU A 33 -13.99 0.36 9.19
N PHE A 34 -12.89 0.94 8.71
CA PHE A 34 -11.68 1.09 9.51
C PHE A 34 -11.80 2.16 10.61
N LEU A 35 -12.59 3.21 10.39
CA LEU A 35 -12.92 4.20 11.43
C LEU A 35 -13.64 3.55 12.63
N PHE A 36 -14.53 2.60 12.39
CA PHE A 36 -15.21 1.87 13.47
C PHE A 36 -14.29 0.96 14.28
N GLU A 37 -13.12 0.59 13.77
CA GLU A 37 -12.14 -0.23 14.50
C GLU A 37 -11.27 0.59 15.47
N PHE A 38 -11.50 1.91 15.61
CA PHE A 38 -10.71 2.74 16.51
C PHE A 38 -10.83 2.26 17.97
N LYS A 39 -9.68 1.89 18.55
CA LYS A 39 -9.55 1.57 19.97
C LYS A 39 -8.55 2.54 20.57
N SER A 40 -8.95 3.22 21.65
CA SER A 40 -8.15 4.25 22.33
C SER A 40 -7.02 3.70 23.22
N LEU A 41 -6.75 2.40 23.17
CA LEU A 41 -5.73 1.76 24.01
C LEU A 41 -4.34 1.98 23.40
N PHE A 42 -3.38 2.36 24.24
CA PHE A 42 -1.97 2.52 23.87
C PHE A 42 -1.24 1.20 23.56
N PHE A 43 -1.92 0.06 23.68
CA PHE A 43 -1.36 -1.27 23.43
C PHE A 43 -1.73 -1.79 22.05
N PHE A 44 -0.92 -2.72 21.53
CA PHE A 44 -1.21 -3.48 20.32
C PHE A 44 -2.62 -4.10 20.37
N PHE A 45 -3.40 -3.90 19.32
CA PHE A 45 -4.69 -4.52 19.08
C PHE A 45 -4.75 -5.19 17.71
N ASN A 46 -5.75 -6.06 17.51
CA ASN A 46 -5.97 -6.81 16.26
C ASN A 46 -4.76 -7.70 15.85
N LEU A 47 -4.13 -8.34 16.83
CA LEU A 47 -3.03 -9.29 16.64
C LEU A 47 -3.50 -10.55 15.88
N SER A 48 -2.83 -10.88 14.78
CA SER A 48 -3.00 -12.12 14.03
C SER A 48 -1.72 -12.49 13.29
N TYR A 49 -1.20 -13.69 13.51
CA TYR A 49 0.08 -14.16 12.94
C TYR A 49 1.20 -13.12 13.12
N PHE A 50 1.70 -12.54 12.02
CA PHE A 50 2.77 -11.53 12.01
C PHE A 50 2.27 -10.08 11.95
N PHE A 51 0.94 -9.88 12.09
CA PHE A 51 0.32 -8.57 11.96
C PHE A 51 -0.31 -8.12 13.28
N GLY A 52 -0.19 -6.83 13.56
CA GLY A 52 -0.82 -6.15 14.69
C GLY A 52 -0.97 -4.67 14.40
N MET A 53 -1.68 -3.97 15.28
CA MET A 53 -1.80 -2.51 15.20
C MET A 53 -1.56 -1.83 16.52
N ASP A 54 -0.68 -0.84 16.51
CA ASP A 54 -0.64 0.26 17.48
C ASP A 54 -1.38 1.49 16.96
N LEU A 55 -1.57 2.48 17.83
CA LEU A 55 -2.18 3.77 17.47
C LEU A 55 -1.47 4.45 16.28
N LEU A 56 -0.14 4.39 16.20
CA LEU A 56 0.61 4.93 15.05
C LEU A 56 0.26 4.18 13.75
N SER A 57 0.33 2.86 13.78
CA SER A 57 0.01 2.04 12.60
C SER A 57 -1.44 2.24 12.13
N TYR A 58 -2.37 2.39 13.07
CA TYR A 58 -3.77 2.69 12.78
C TYR A 58 -3.89 4.00 12.01
N MET A 59 -3.25 5.08 12.49
CA MET A 59 -3.29 6.37 11.80
C MET A 59 -2.68 6.28 10.39
N MET A 60 -1.56 5.59 10.23
CA MET A 60 -0.91 5.43 8.91
C MET A 60 -1.75 4.60 7.94
N ILE A 61 -2.44 3.56 8.41
CA ILE A 61 -3.32 2.73 7.59
C ILE A 61 -4.60 3.50 7.21
N LEU A 62 -5.19 4.25 8.13
CA LEU A 62 -6.34 5.10 7.84
C LEU A 62 -5.99 6.13 6.76
N LEU A 63 -4.83 6.79 6.90
CA LEU A 63 -4.32 7.75 5.93
C LEU A 63 -4.06 7.11 4.56
N SER A 64 -3.48 5.90 4.51
CA SER A 64 -3.18 5.24 3.24
C SER A 64 -4.44 4.88 2.47
N ILE A 65 -5.47 4.35 3.15
CA ILE A 65 -6.77 4.05 2.53
C ILE A 65 -7.43 5.34 2.05
N TRP A 66 -7.40 6.40 2.87
CA TRP A 66 -7.98 7.70 2.52
C TRP A 66 -7.32 8.30 1.28
N ILE A 67 -5.99 8.36 1.23
CA ILE A 67 -5.26 8.90 0.08
C ILE A 67 -5.54 8.06 -1.17
N CYS A 68 -5.56 6.73 -1.07
CA CYS A 68 -5.87 5.89 -2.23
C CYS A 68 -7.29 6.11 -2.76
N SER A 69 -8.28 6.32 -1.88
CA SER A 69 -9.64 6.67 -2.30
C SER A 69 -9.70 8.01 -3.05
N LEU A 70 -8.94 9.01 -2.59
CA LEU A 70 -8.86 10.31 -3.26
C LEU A 70 -8.09 10.23 -4.59
N MET A 71 -7.06 9.38 -4.68
CA MET A 71 -6.32 9.16 -5.93
C MET A 71 -7.22 8.60 -7.03
N ILE A 72 -8.11 7.65 -6.69
CA ILE A 72 -9.10 7.14 -7.64
C ILE A 72 -10.01 8.29 -8.09
N MET A 73 -10.54 9.11 -7.18
CA MET A 73 -11.40 10.25 -7.56
C MET A 73 -10.69 11.26 -8.48
N ALA A 74 -9.42 11.57 -8.20
CA ALA A 74 -8.62 12.47 -9.04
C ALA A 74 -8.33 11.87 -10.44
N SER A 75 -8.40 10.54 -10.58
CA SER A 75 -8.10 9.81 -11.82
C SER A 75 -9.27 9.71 -12.81
N GLU A 76 -10.35 10.46 -12.62
CA GLU A 76 -11.49 10.54 -13.54
C GLU A 76 -11.11 10.84 -15.00
N LYS A 77 -9.97 11.46 -15.27
CA LYS A 77 -9.48 11.66 -16.65
C LYS A 77 -9.08 10.33 -17.32
N ILE A 78 -8.51 9.39 -16.56
CA ILE A 78 -8.14 8.06 -17.04
C ILE A 78 -9.41 7.28 -17.41
N LEU A 79 -10.43 7.42 -16.54
CA LEU A 79 -11.86 7.43 -16.84
C LEU A 79 -12.26 7.53 -18.32
N PHE A 80 -12.34 8.80 -18.72
CA PHE A 80 -12.87 9.24 -19.99
C PHE A 80 -11.98 8.87 -21.18
N LEU A 81 -10.67 8.74 -20.96
CA LEU A 81 -9.70 8.40 -22.01
C LEU A 81 -9.55 6.88 -22.22
N ASN A 82 -10.17 6.03 -21.39
CA ASN A 82 -10.07 4.56 -21.44
C ASN A 82 -8.61 4.04 -21.50
N ASN A 83 -7.68 4.76 -20.85
CA ASN A 83 -6.26 4.44 -20.92
C ASN A 83 -5.87 3.35 -19.90
N TYR A 84 -6.07 2.08 -20.26
CA TYR A 84 -5.72 0.90 -19.45
C TYR A 84 -6.24 0.94 -18.00
N MET A 85 -7.51 1.28 -17.86
CA MET A 85 -8.18 1.46 -16.58
C MET A 85 -8.13 0.26 -15.65
N ASP A 86 -8.33 -0.95 -16.19
CA ASP A 86 -8.31 -2.18 -15.39
C ASP A 86 -6.95 -2.39 -14.72
N ILE A 87 -5.87 -2.09 -15.46
CA ILE A 87 -4.49 -2.21 -14.98
C ILE A 87 -4.20 -1.11 -13.95
N PHE A 88 -4.71 0.11 -14.15
CA PHE A 88 -4.56 1.20 -13.19
C PHE A 88 -5.23 0.89 -11.84
N MET A 89 -6.47 0.40 -11.88
CA MET A 89 -7.18 0.02 -10.65
C MET A 89 -6.50 -1.17 -9.96
N PHE A 90 -5.97 -2.10 -10.75
CA PHE A 90 -5.18 -3.22 -10.23
C PHE A 90 -3.87 -2.76 -9.56
N THR A 91 -3.11 -1.86 -10.17
CA THR A 91 -1.88 -1.33 -9.57
C THR A 91 -2.17 -0.54 -8.29
N LEU A 92 -3.25 0.25 -8.26
CA LEU A 92 -3.69 0.94 -7.04
C LEU A 92 -4.11 -0.02 -5.93
N ASN A 93 -4.83 -1.11 -6.24
CA ASN A 93 -5.16 -2.12 -5.23
C ASN A 93 -3.93 -2.81 -4.66
N ILE A 94 -2.93 -3.14 -5.50
CA ILE A 94 -1.67 -3.73 -5.02
C ILE A 94 -0.90 -2.72 -4.17
N LEU A 95 -0.86 -1.44 -4.57
CA LEU A 95 -0.26 -0.39 -3.77
C LEU A 95 -0.89 -0.34 -2.38
N LEU A 96 -2.23 -0.22 -2.29
CA LEU A 96 -2.90 -0.14 -0.99
C LEU A 96 -2.69 -1.43 -0.17
N LEU A 97 -2.74 -2.61 -0.80
CA LEU A 97 -2.47 -3.87 -0.12
C LEU A 97 -1.05 -3.89 0.48
N SER A 98 -0.04 -3.48 -0.30
CA SER A 98 1.35 -3.44 0.18
C SER A 98 1.50 -2.46 1.36
N LEU A 99 0.87 -1.29 1.31
CA LEU A 99 0.91 -0.29 2.39
C LEU A 99 0.17 -0.74 3.66
N ILE A 100 -0.94 -1.47 3.53
CA ILE A 100 -1.61 -2.04 4.69
C ILE A 100 -0.70 -3.09 5.35
N LEU A 101 -0.01 -3.91 4.56
CA LEU A 101 0.90 -4.93 5.07
C LEU A 101 2.16 -4.34 5.71
N THR A 102 2.72 -3.23 5.18
CA THR A 102 3.86 -2.54 5.80
C THR A 102 3.52 -2.02 7.18
N PHE A 103 2.47 -1.20 7.30
CA PHE A 103 2.17 -0.57 8.58
C PHE A 103 1.63 -1.54 9.63
N SER A 104 1.15 -2.71 9.22
CA SER A 104 0.62 -3.71 10.14
C SER A 104 1.63 -4.79 10.56
N SER A 105 2.81 -4.86 9.94
CA SER A 105 3.80 -5.89 10.27
C SER A 105 4.43 -5.66 11.65
N LEU A 106 4.56 -6.72 12.45
CA LEU A 106 5.21 -6.67 13.76
C LEU A 106 6.74 -6.84 13.68
N ASN A 107 7.26 -7.61 12.70
CA ASN A 107 8.70 -7.84 12.56
C ASN A 107 9.30 -6.87 11.54
N LEU A 108 10.48 -6.32 11.86
CA LEU A 108 11.19 -5.35 11.02
C LEU A 108 11.55 -5.90 9.64
N PHE A 109 11.80 -7.20 9.51
CA PHE A 109 12.07 -7.83 8.21
C PHE A 109 10.82 -7.85 7.31
N PHE A 110 9.66 -8.20 7.85
CA PHE A 110 8.41 -8.15 7.09
C PHE A 110 8.04 -6.71 6.71
N PHE A 111 8.27 -5.75 7.60
CA PHE A 111 8.14 -4.33 7.30
C PHE A 111 8.97 -3.93 6.07
N TYR A 112 10.26 -4.26 6.10
CA TYR A 112 11.19 -3.97 5.01
C TYR A 112 10.75 -4.59 3.68
N LEU A 113 10.38 -5.88 3.71
CA LEU A 113 9.98 -6.61 2.52
C LEU A 113 8.73 -5.99 1.86
N PHE A 114 7.68 -5.71 2.64
CA PHE A 114 6.48 -5.09 2.09
C PHE A 114 6.73 -3.65 1.64
N PHE A 115 7.68 -2.95 2.26
CA PHE A 115 8.06 -1.60 1.87
C PHE A 115 8.71 -1.59 0.49
N GLU A 116 9.62 -2.52 0.21
CA GLU A 116 10.21 -2.66 -1.12
C GLU A 116 9.18 -3.11 -2.16
N ILE A 117 8.25 -4.00 -1.80
CA ILE A 117 7.16 -4.40 -2.71
C ILE A 117 6.31 -3.19 -3.11
N SER A 118 6.07 -2.24 -2.20
CA SER A 118 5.27 -1.03 -2.50
C SER A 118 5.89 -0.14 -3.58
N LEU A 119 7.21 -0.20 -3.78
CA LEU A 119 7.90 0.57 -4.82
C LEU A 119 7.51 0.13 -6.24
N ILE A 120 7.16 -1.15 -6.42
CA ILE A 120 6.82 -1.70 -7.74
C ILE A 120 5.52 -1.07 -8.28
N PRO A 121 4.39 -1.06 -7.54
CA PRO A 121 3.19 -0.33 -7.96
C PRO A 121 3.42 1.17 -8.18
N VAL A 122 4.22 1.83 -7.32
CA VAL A 122 4.52 3.27 -7.47
C VAL A 122 5.24 3.53 -8.79
N LEU A 123 6.26 2.73 -9.10
CA LEU A 123 7.02 2.85 -10.35
C LEU A 123 6.13 2.62 -11.58
N LEU A 124 5.24 1.62 -11.52
CA LEU A 124 4.26 1.37 -12.58
C LEU A 124 3.32 2.55 -12.80
N ILE A 125 2.87 3.20 -11.72
CA ILE A 125 2.00 4.38 -11.82
C ILE A 125 2.72 5.55 -12.50
N ILE A 126 3.97 5.83 -12.09
CA ILE A 126 4.78 6.94 -12.64
C ILE A 126 5.07 6.73 -14.13
N ILE A 127 5.59 5.55 -14.50
CA ILE A 127 5.99 5.29 -15.89
C ILE A 127 4.77 5.08 -16.78
N GLY A 128 3.72 4.42 -16.28
CA GLY A 128 2.52 4.10 -17.04
C GLY A 128 1.66 5.32 -17.34
N TRP A 129 1.27 6.07 -16.30
CA TRP A 129 0.25 7.14 -16.39
C TRP A 129 0.81 8.55 -16.18
N GLY A 130 2.13 8.72 -15.99
CA GLY A 130 2.77 10.03 -16.03
C GLY A 130 2.64 10.70 -17.40
N TYR A 131 2.34 12.00 -17.45
CA TYR A 131 2.06 12.72 -18.70
C TYR A 131 3.33 13.18 -19.45
N GLN A 132 4.38 13.55 -18.71
CA GLN A 132 5.60 14.14 -19.28
C GLN A 132 6.65 13.09 -19.68
N PRO A 133 7.51 13.38 -20.67
CA PRO A 133 8.58 12.45 -21.09
C PRO A 133 9.59 12.17 -19.97
N GLU A 134 9.82 13.15 -19.08
CA GLU A 134 10.68 13.06 -17.89
C GLU A 134 10.24 11.98 -16.87
N ARG A 135 9.05 11.37 -17.06
CA ARG A 135 8.55 10.29 -16.19
C ARG A 135 9.49 9.08 -16.12
N LEU A 136 10.24 8.79 -17.18
CA LEU A 136 11.20 7.69 -17.19
C LEU A 136 12.38 8.00 -16.28
N GLU A 137 12.92 9.23 -16.37
CA GLU A 137 14.01 9.69 -15.52
C GLU A 137 13.55 9.75 -14.05
N ALA A 138 12.36 10.30 -13.78
CA ALA A 138 11.79 10.34 -12.44
C ALA A 138 11.59 8.94 -11.83
N GLY A 139 11.13 7.97 -12.63
CA GLY A 139 11.00 6.57 -12.21
C GLY A 139 12.34 5.92 -11.87
N LEU A 140 13.37 6.18 -12.68
CA LEU A 140 14.74 5.70 -12.42
C LEU A 140 15.31 6.34 -11.16
N TYR A 141 15.16 7.64 -10.96
CA TYR A 141 15.62 8.34 -9.77
C TYR A 141 14.96 7.78 -8.50
N LEU A 142 13.64 7.59 -8.51
CA LEU A 142 12.93 6.99 -7.39
C LEU A 142 13.50 5.62 -7.03
N LEU A 143 13.68 4.73 -8.02
CA LEU A 143 14.19 3.39 -7.79
C LEU A 143 15.63 3.40 -7.26
N PHE A 144 16.53 4.16 -7.88
CA PHE A 144 17.93 4.19 -7.43
C PHE A 144 18.09 4.84 -6.06
N TYR A 145 17.41 5.95 -5.79
CA TYR A 145 17.52 6.58 -4.47
C TYR A 145 16.98 5.67 -3.37
N THR A 146 15.84 5.02 -3.58
CA THR A 146 15.28 4.10 -2.59
C THR A 146 16.14 2.87 -2.36
N LEU A 147 16.65 2.22 -3.42
CA LEU A 147 17.49 1.02 -3.30
C LEU A 147 18.86 1.30 -2.65
N LEU A 148 19.47 2.44 -2.96
CA LEU A 148 20.77 2.81 -2.37
C LEU A 148 20.68 2.94 -0.85
N PHE A 149 19.56 3.42 -0.31
CA PHE A 149 19.34 3.51 1.13
C PHE A 149 18.73 2.23 1.73
N SER A 150 17.93 1.47 0.97
CA SER A 150 17.32 0.24 1.47
C SER A 150 18.35 -0.89 1.66
N LEU A 151 19.35 -1.02 0.79
CA LEU A 151 20.35 -2.10 0.88
C LEU A 151 21.19 -2.04 2.18
N PRO A 152 21.76 -0.88 2.61
CA PRO A 152 22.40 -0.76 3.92
C PRO A 152 21.44 -1.07 5.08
N MET A 153 20.18 -0.66 4.97
CA MET A 153 19.16 -0.99 5.96
C MET A 153 18.96 -2.50 6.08
N MET A 154 18.89 -3.24 4.98
CA MET A 154 18.80 -4.71 5.00
C MET A 154 19.98 -5.36 5.73
N ILE A 155 21.21 -4.93 5.45
CA ILE A 155 22.40 -5.45 6.12
C ILE A 155 22.34 -5.19 7.62
N SER A 156 21.89 -3.99 8.02
CA SER A 156 21.74 -3.64 9.43
C SER A 156 20.68 -4.51 10.13
N LEU A 157 19.59 -4.87 9.45
CA LEU A 157 18.54 -5.74 9.97
C LEU A 157 19.06 -7.16 10.23
N PHE A 158 19.85 -7.72 9.32
CA PHE A 158 20.47 -9.04 9.55
C PHE A 158 21.47 -9.03 10.70
N PHE A 159 22.24 -7.94 10.84
CA PHE A 159 23.15 -7.79 11.95
C PHE A 159 22.43 -7.68 13.29
N LEU A 160 21.33 -6.91 13.35
CA LEU A 160 20.47 -6.82 14.53
C LEU A 160 19.86 -8.17 14.88
N ASN A 161 19.38 -8.92 13.88
CA ASN A 161 18.83 -10.25 14.12
C ASN A 161 19.86 -11.19 14.75
N LYS A 162 21.10 -11.20 14.23
CA LYS A 162 22.16 -12.04 14.79
C LYS A 162 22.49 -11.70 16.25
N LYS A 163 22.27 -10.45 16.66
CA LYS A 163 22.53 -9.98 18.04
C LYS A 163 21.36 -10.20 19.00
N MET A 164 20.14 -9.93 18.54
CA MET A 164 18.96 -9.81 19.39
C MET A 164 17.96 -10.95 19.20
N PHE A 165 18.15 -11.83 18.20
CA PHE A 165 17.20 -12.89 17.79
C PHE A 165 15.76 -12.39 17.68
N SER A 166 15.60 -11.17 17.15
CA SER A 166 14.36 -10.41 17.19
C SER A 166 13.60 -10.39 15.84
N LEU A 167 13.96 -11.26 14.89
CA LEU A 167 13.20 -11.51 13.65
C LEU A 167 12.51 -12.86 13.71
#